data_AF-A0AA96JUT4-F1
#
_entry.id   AF-A0AA96JUT4-F1
#
_cell.length_a   1.000
_cell.length_b   1.000
_cell.length_c   1.000
_cell.angle_alpha   90.00
_cell.angle_beta   90.00
_cell.angle_gamma   90.00
#
_symmetry.space_group_name_H-M   'P 1'
#
loop_
_entity.id
_entity.type
_entity.pdbx_description
1 polymer ?
#
loop_
_entity_poly.entity_id
_entity_poly.type
_entity_poly.pdbx_seq_one_letter_code
_entity_poly.pdbx_strand_id
1 'polypeptide(L)'
;MSLLSPPQIPLFRITLFYGPEAVEGASDSVHCVFNVKKRSWKGGVQVEVVMKGNQIDRLEGILQHSSWLEGVLRGVPVEKQGGYREKSHDLLVQLLCFHKLHAFIQQGIKQENIQVSGDALIAETDEVVEREAEEIKRQIFIELDLVETEEEPPSL
;
A
#
# COMPACT_ATOMS: atom_id res chain seq x y z
N MET A 1 -7.82 29.84 27.74
CA MET A 1 -8.70 28.65 27.59
C MET A 1 -8.22 27.86 26.38
N SER A 2 -8.09 26.54 26.55
CA SER A 2 -7.30 25.56 25.76
C SER A 2 -7.84 25.27 24.36
N LEU A 3 -6.95 24.94 23.39
CA LEU A 3 -7.25 24.07 22.24
C LEU A 3 -6.01 23.30 21.76
N LEU A 4 -5.31 22.58 22.65
CA LEU A 4 -4.52 21.44 22.17
C LEU A 4 -5.44 20.23 22.23
N SER A 5 -6.09 19.94 21.10
CA SER A 5 -6.79 18.66 20.94
C SER A 5 -5.77 17.55 21.22
N PRO A 6 -6.08 16.58 22.09
CA PRO A 6 -5.20 15.44 22.31
C PRO A 6 -4.89 14.78 20.96
N PRO A 7 -3.64 14.36 20.71
CA PRO A 7 -3.31 13.68 19.47
C PRO A 7 -4.27 12.52 19.26
N GLN A 8 -4.88 12.45 18.07
CA GLN A 8 -5.82 11.39 17.72
C GLN A 8 -5.07 10.08 17.53
N ILE A 9 -4.89 9.44 18.68
CA ILE A 9 -4.84 8.01 18.93
C ILE A 9 -5.36 7.03 17.85
N PRO A 10 -4.64 6.48 16.84
CA PRO A 10 -5.27 5.48 15.97
C PRO A 10 -5.81 4.30 16.77
N LEU A 11 -7.04 3.90 16.45
CA LEU A 11 -7.78 2.86 17.17
C LEU A 11 -7.14 1.47 16.96
N PHE A 12 -6.60 1.26 15.75
CA PHE A 12 -5.89 0.06 15.35
C PHE A 12 -4.42 0.40 15.08
N ARG A 13 -3.53 -0.48 15.53
CA ARG A 13 -2.15 -0.54 15.04
C ARG A 13 -2.11 -1.63 13.98
N ILE A 14 -1.61 -1.29 12.79
CA ILE A 14 -1.51 -2.17 11.64
C ILE A 14 -0.06 -2.17 11.22
N THR A 15 0.53 -3.36 11.03
CA THR A 15 1.88 -3.51 10.50
C THR A 15 1.87 -4.64 9.49
N LEU A 16 2.53 -4.45 8.34
CA LEU A 16 2.79 -5.54 7.41
C LEU A 16 3.60 -6.63 8.13
N PHE A 17 3.16 -7.89 8.02
CA PHE A 17 3.89 -9.05 8.49
C PHE A 17 4.74 -9.63 7.36
N TYR A 18 4.13 -9.92 6.20
CA TYR A 18 4.82 -10.23 4.95
C TYR A 18 3.92 -9.99 3.74
N GLY A 19 4.50 -10.00 2.54
CA GLY A 19 3.84 -9.79 1.26
C GLY A 19 4.45 -8.63 0.46
N PRO A 20 4.12 -8.50 -0.83
CA PRO A 20 3.16 -9.33 -1.55
C PRO A 20 3.76 -10.70 -1.92
N GLU A 21 2.99 -11.77 -1.76
CA GLU A 21 3.39 -13.12 -2.16
C GLU A 21 2.30 -13.74 -3.03
N ALA A 22 2.67 -14.59 -3.98
CA ALA A 22 1.71 -15.31 -4.81
C ALA A 22 0.89 -16.30 -3.97
N VAL A 23 -0.41 -16.38 -4.24
CA VAL A 23 -1.27 -17.36 -3.57
C VAL A 23 -1.06 -18.74 -4.19
N GLU A 24 -0.64 -19.73 -3.40
CA GLU A 24 -0.44 -21.10 -3.87
C GLU A 24 -1.71 -21.66 -4.54
N GLY A 25 -1.55 -22.18 -5.76
CA GLY A 25 -2.65 -22.77 -6.53
C GLY A 25 -3.60 -21.76 -7.20
N ALA A 26 -3.38 -20.45 -7.04
CA ALA A 26 -4.12 -19.40 -7.76
C ALA A 26 -3.15 -18.61 -8.65
N SER A 27 -3.27 -18.79 -9.96
CA SER A 27 -2.28 -18.30 -10.94
C SER A 27 -2.28 -16.78 -11.15
N ASP A 28 -3.19 -16.04 -10.52
CA ASP A 28 -3.37 -14.60 -10.72
C ASP A 28 -3.87 -13.90 -9.44
N SER A 29 -3.30 -14.26 -8.29
CA SER A 29 -3.63 -13.63 -7.03
C SER A 29 -2.40 -13.54 -6.14
N VAL A 30 -2.32 -12.42 -5.43
CA VAL A 30 -1.29 -12.16 -4.43
C VAL A 30 -1.95 -11.87 -3.10
N HIS A 31 -1.20 -12.03 -2.01
CA HIS A 31 -1.65 -11.65 -0.69
C HIS A 31 -0.63 -10.83 0.08
N CYS A 32 -1.13 -10.06 1.04
CA CYS A 32 -0.32 -9.49 2.11
C CYS A 32 -0.93 -9.89 3.45
N VAL A 33 -0.10 -10.23 4.42
CA VAL A 33 -0.54 -10.52 5.79
C VAL A 33 -0.17 -9.36 6.69
N PHE A 34 -1.12 -8.89 7.48
CA PHE A 34 -0.93 -7.80 8.43
C PHE A 34 -1.17 -8.27 9.86
N ASN A 35 -0.34 -7.78 10.78
CA ASN A 35 -0.67 -7.83 12.20
C ASN A 35 -1.58 -6.64 12.52
N VAL A 36 -2.78 -6.94 13.02
CA VAL A 36 -3.79 -5.94 13.40
C VAL A 36 -4.04 -6.02 14.90
N LYS A 37 -3.92 -4.88 15.57
CA LYS A 37 -4.14 -4.78 17.02
C LYS A 37 -5.03 -3.59 17.35
N LYS A 38 -6.27 -3.88 17.74
CA LYS A 38 -7.12 -2.90 18.43
C LYS A 38 -6.63 -2.68 19.85
N ARG A 39 -6.67 -1.44 20.34
CA ARG A 39 -6.27 -1.07 21.71
C ARG A 39 -6.96 -1.89 22.80
N SER A 40 -8.24 -2.21 22.61
CA SER A 40 -9.06 -2.92 23.60
C SER A 40 -8.89 -4.45 23.57
N TRP A 41 -8.14 -4.99 22.62
CA TRP A 41 -7.97 -6.43 22.49
C TRP A 41 -6.92 -6.97 23.44
N LYS A 42 -7.02 -8.26 23.80
CA LYS A 42 -5.98 -8.95 24.58
C LYS A 42 -4.77 -9.29 23.72
N GLY A 43 -4.98 -9.80 22.50
CA GLY A 43 -3.95 -10.12 21.51
C GLY A 43 -4.09 -9.32 20.22
N GLY A 44 -3.07 -9.35 19.36
CA GLY A 44 -3.22 -8.98 17.94
C GLY A 44 -3.80 -10.16 17.16
N VAL A 45 -4.20 -9.90 15.92
CA VAL A 45 -4.64 -10.93 14.98
C VAL A 45 -3.88 -10.76 13.68
N GLN A 46 -3.80 -11.84 12.90
CA GLN A 46 -3.28 -11.80 11.55
C GLN A 46 -4.44 -11.71 10.57
N VAL A 47 -4.38 -10.73 9.68
CA VAL A 47 -5.34 -10.58 8.59
C VAL A 47 -4.61 -10.77 7.28
N GLU A 48 -4.99 -11.82 6.55
CA GLU A 48 -4.54 -12.06 5.19
C GLU A 48 -5.45 -11.28 4.24
N VAL A 49 -4.88 -10.50 3.33
CA VAL A 49 -5.62 -9.73 2.34
C VAL A 49 -5.23 -10.23 0.97
N VAL A 50 -6.20 -10.74 0.22
CA VAL A 50 -5.99 -11.25 -1.13
C VAL A 50 -6.39 -10.19 -2.16
N MET A 51 -5.55 -10.01 -3.18
CA MET A 51 -5.78 -9.16 -4.35
C MET A 51 -5.66 -10.00 -5.62
N LYS A 52 -6.59 -9.85 -6.55
CA LYS A 52 -6.52 -10.47 -7.88
C LYS A 52 -5.70 -9.60 -8.83
N GLY A 53 -4.97 -10.20 -9.78
CA GLY A 53 -4.15 -9.46 -10.74
C GLY A 53 -4.94 -8.39 -11.49
N ASN A 54 -6.13 -8.75 -11.99
CA ASN A 54 -7.03 -7.79 -12.65
C ASN A 54 -7.50 -6.61 -11.78
N GLN A 55 -7.47 -6.73 -10.44
CA GLN A 55 -7.76 -5.62 -9.53
C GLN A 55 -6.54 -4.72 -9.40
N ILE A 56 -5.36 -5.32 -9.29
CA ILE A 56 -4.08 -4.60 -9.24
C ILE A 56 -3.89 -3.81 -10.52
N ASP A 57 -4.04 -4.44 -11.69
CA ASP A 57 -3.89 -3.78 -13.00
C ASP A 57 -4.84 -2.58 -13.14
N ARG A 58 -6.09 -2.73 -12.70
CA ARG A 58 -7.09 -1.65 -12.73
C ARG A 58 -6.67 -0.49 -11.83
N LEU A 59 -6.31 -0.78 -10.57
CA LEU A 59 -5.92 0.23 -9.58
C LEU A 59 -4.60 0.90 -9.96
N GLU A 60 -3.66 0.15 -10.51
CA GLU A 60 -2.42 0.67 -11.08
C GLU A 60 -2.71 1.66 -12.22
N GLY A 61 -3.68 1.34 -13.08
CA GLY A 61 -4.17 2.22 -14.14
C GLY A 61 -4.80 3.50 -13.62
N ILE A 62 -5.64 3.43 -12.58
CA ILE A 62 -6.22 4.61 -11.90
C ILE A 62 -5.11 5.51 -11.37
N LEU A 63 -4.08 4.93 -10.78
CA LEU A 63 -2.94 5.66 -10.23
C LEU A 63 -1.99 6.18 -11.32
N GLN A 64 -2.14 5.74 -12.58
CA GLN A 64 -1.18 6.00 -13.66
C GLN A 64 0.26 5.63 -13.27
N HIS A 65 0.41 4.59 -12.43
CA HIS A 65 1.62 4.32 -11.67
C HIS A 65 2.86 4.20 -12.56
N SER A 66 2.77 3.44 -13.65
CA SER A 66 3.93 3.18 -14.52
C SER A 66 4.44 4.47 -15.17
N SER A 67 3.54 5.34 -15.66
CA SER A 67 3.90 6.63 -16.26
C SER A 67 4.46 7.63 -15.24
N TRP A 68 3.91 7.65 -14.03
CA TRP A 68 4.42 8.46 -12.93
C TRP A 68 5.82 7.99 -12.53
N LEU A 69 6.03 6.69 -12.39
CA LEU A 69 7.30 6.09 -12.01
C LEU A 69 8.39 6.34 -13.07
N GLU A 70 8.06 6.31 -14.35
CA GLU A 70 8.99 6.71 -15.42
C GLU A 70 9.50 8.14 -15.26
N GLY A 71 8.63 9.06 -14.82
CA GLY A 71 9.02 10.42 -14.48
C GLY A 71 9.99 10.47 -13.30
N VAL A 72 9.65 9.74 -12.23
CA VAL A 72 10.46 9.62 -11.01
C VAL A 72 11.86 9.05 -11.30
N LEU A 73 11.96 8.06 -12.20
CA LEU A 73 13.21 7.35 -12.47
C LEU A 73 14.10 8.01 -13.55
N ARG A 74 13.71 9.17 -14.09
CA ARG A 74 14.46 9.82 -15.19
C ARG A 74 15.91 10.15 -14.82
N GLY A 75 16.19 10.52 -13.57
CA GLY A 75 17.53 10.80 -13.06
C GLY A 75 18.30 9.57 -12.55
N VAL A 76 17.66 8.40 -12.56
CA VAL A 76 18.25 7.17 -12.03
C VAL A 76 19.00 6.43 -13.15
N PRO A 77 20.24 5.95 -12.92
CA PRO A 77 20.98 5.15 -13.88
C PRO A 77 20.18 3.94 -14.36
N VAL A 78 20.19 3.68 -15.67
CA VAL A 78 19.34 2.67 -16.33
C VAL A 78 19.49 1.28 -15.70
N GLU A 79 20.72 0.91 -15.33
CA GLU A 79 21.05 -0.35 -14.69
C GLU A 79 20.40 -0.54 -13.31
N LYS A 80 20.01 0.55 -12.63
CA LYS A 80 19.30 0.51 -11.34
C LYS A 80 17.79 0.59 -11.50
N GLN A 81 17.28 1.10 -12.62
CA GLN A 81 15.86 1.34 -12.81
C GLN A 81 15.01 0.06 -12.68
N GLY A 82 15.53 -1.10 -13.12
CA GLY A 82 14.82 -2.38 -13.01
C GLY A 82 14.45 -2.71 -11.56
N GLY A 83 15.42 -2.63 -10.64
CA GLY A 83 15.19 -2.91 -9.22
C GLY A 83 14.22 -1.92 -8.57
N TYR A 84 14.22 -0.64 -8.99
CA TYR A 84 13.22 0.32 -8.52
C TYR A 84 11.82 0.03 -9.05
N ARG A 85 11.68 -0.46 -10.30
CA ARG A 85 10.38 -0.85 -10.86
C ARG A 85 9.79 -2.04 -10.11
N GLU A 86 10.59 -3.06 -9.85
CA GLU A 86 10.18 -4.22 -9.05
C GLU A 86 9.77 -3.78 -7.63
N LYS A 87 10.64 -3.03 -6.93
CA LYS A 87 10.33 -2.53 -5.58
C LYS A 87 9.08 -1.63 -5.56
N SER A 88 8.91 -0.79 -6.57
CA SER A 88 7.75 0.11 -6.68
C SER A 88 6.45 -0.67 -6.87
N HIS A 89 6.48 -1.74 -7.66
CA HIS A 89 5.33 -2.62 -7.83
C HIS A 89 4.97 -3.34 -6.51
N ASP A 90 5.97 -3.87 -5.80
CA ASP A 90 5.73 -4.52 -4.50
C ASP A 90 5.12 -3.54 -3.48
N LEU A 91 5.67 -2.33 -3.38
CA LEU A 91 5.15 -1.27 -2.52
C LEU A 91 3.72 -0.86 -2.90
N LEU A 92 3.43 -0.75 -4.19
CA LEU A 92 2.08 -0.48 -4.68
C LEU A 92 1.12 -1.55 -4.17
N VAL A 93 1.41 -2.83 -4.41
CA VAL A 93 0.53 -3.93 -4.00
C VAL A 93 0.34 -3.97 -2.48
N GLN A 94 1.40 -3.73 -1.69
CA GLN A 94 1.29 -3.61 -0.23
C GLN A 94 0.33 -2.51 0.21
N LEU A 95 0.39 -1.34 -0.43
CA LEU A 95 -0.50 -0.22 -0.15
C LEU A 95 -1.95 -0.52 -0.56
N LEU A 96 -2.16 -1.15 -1.72
CA LEU A 96 -3.51 -1.58 -2.14
C LEU A 96 -4.13 -2.56 -1.13
N CYS A 97 -3.35 -3.56 -0.70
CA CYS A 97 -3.76 -4.48 0.36
C CYS A 97 -4.04 -3.77 1.68
N PHE A 98 -3.25 -2.75 2.04
CA PHE A 98 -3.46 -1.95 3.24
C PHE A 98 -4.77 -1.14 3.18
N HIS A 99 -5.07 -0.48 2.06
CA HIS A 99 -6.33 0.25 1.90
C HIS A 99 -7.55 -0.69 1.92
N LYS A 100 -7.45 -1.86 1.30
CA LYS A 100 -8.49 -2.91 1.38
C LYS A 100 -8.69 -3.40 2.81
N LEU A 101 -7.61 -3.63 3.57
CA LEU A 101 -7.69 -3.96 4.99
C LEU A 101 -8.36 -2.86 5.80
N HIS A 102 -8.03 -1.60 5.53
CA HIS A 102 -8.63 -0.48 6.23
C HIS A 102 -10.14 -0.40 5.99
N ALA A 103 -10.59 -0.58 4.74
CA ALA A 103 -12.01 -0.70 4.39
C ALA A 103 -12.68 -1.87 5.14
N PHE A 104 -12.02 -3.03 5.22
CA PHE A 104 -12.52 -4.18 5.99
C PHE A 104 -12.67 -3.87 7.48
N ILE A 105 -11.69 -3.20 8.08
CA ILE A 105 -11.73 -2.80 9.49
C ILE A 105 -12.90 -1.84 9.78
N GLN A 106 -13.21 -0.93 8.85
CA GLN A 106 -14.33 0.00 8.96
C GLN A 106 -15.69 -0.70 8.99
N GLN A 107 -15.83 -1.88 8.39
CA GLN A 107 -17.05 -2.70 8.49
C GLN A 107 -17.20 -3.46 9.82
N GLY A 108 -16.16 -3.44 10.67
CA GLY A 108 -16.18 -4.06 11.99
C GLY A 108 -15.46 -5.40 12.02
N ILE A 109 -14.16 -5.36 12.32
CA ILE A 109 -13.33 -6.55 12.48
C ILE A 109 -13.50 -7.21 13.87
N LYS A 110 -13.46 -8.54 13.91
CA LYS A 110 -13.44 -9.36 15.14
C LYS A 110 -12.00 -9.70 15.55
N GLN A 111 -11.80 -10.05 16.82
CA GLN A 111 -10.48 -10.48 17.32
C GLN A 111 -10.21 -11.95 16.96
N GLU A 112 -10.12 -12.26 15.67
CA GLU A 112 -9.75 -13.58 15.14
C GLU A 112 -8.86 -13.42 13.91
N ASN A 113 -8.04 -14.43 13.61
CA ASN A 113 -7.29 -14.47 12.35
C ASN A 113 -8.27 -14.71 11.21
N ILE A 114 -8.15 -13.94 10.13
CA ILE A 114 -9.12 -13.97 9.03
C ILE A 114 -8.47 -13.65 7.70
N GLN A 115 -9.09 -14.14 6.62
CA GLN A 115 -8.76 -13.77 5.25
C GLN A 115 -9.83 -12.82 4.68
N VAL A 116 -9.39 -11.71 4.09
CA VAL A 116 -10.20 -10.84 3.25
C VAL A 116 -10.05 -11.33 1.81
N SER A 117 -11.10 -11.97 1.29
CA SER A 117 -11.12 -12.54 -0.06
C SER A 117 -10.85 -11.48 -1.14
N GLY A 118 -10.26 -11.91 -2.26
CA GLY A 118 -10.12 -11.11 -3.48
C GLY A 118 -11.44 -10.48 -3.93
N ASP A 119 -12.56 -11.20 -3.78
CA ASP A 119 -13.88 -10.74 -4.20
C ASP A 119 -14.58 -9.78 -3.23
N ALA A 120 -14.01 -9.57 -2.05
CA ALA A 120 -14.56 -8.64 -1.07
C ALA A 120 -14.05 -7.21 -1.32
N LEU A 121 -14.90 -6.23 -1.01
CA LEU A 121 -14.53 -4.81 -0.88
C LEU A 121 -13.94 -4.16 -2.14
N ILE A 122 -14.33 -4.63 -3.34
CA ILE A 122 -13.76 -4.14 -4.59
C ILE A 122 -14.07 -2.66 -4.77
N ALA A 123 -15.34 -2.27 -4.67
CA ALA A 123 -15.77 -0.89 -4.86
C ALA A 123 -15.19 0.04 -3.78
N GLU A 124 -15.19 -0.40 -2.52
CA GLU A 124 -14.65 0.37 -1.41
C GLU A 124 -13.14 0.58 -1.53
N THR A 125 -12.41 -0.42 -2.05
CA THR A 125 -10.98 -0.28 -2.32
C THR A 125 -10.73 0.69 -3.45
N ASP A 126 -11.47 0.58 -4.56
CA ASP A 126 -11.36 1.48 -5.71
C ASP A 126 -11.61 2.94 -5.31
N GLU A 127 -12.71 3.20 -4.58
CA GLU A 127 -13.06 4.55 -4.12
C GLU A 127 -11.99 5.17 -3.20
N VAL A 128 -11.40 4.37 -2.32
CA VAL A 128 -10.34 4.84 -1.41
C VAL A 128 -9.05 5.12 -2.19
N VAL A 129 -8.65 4.23 -3.09
CA VAL A 129 -7.42 4.37 -3.88
C VAL A 129 -7.51 5.57 -4.81
N GLU A 130 -8.66 5.80 -5.45
CA GLU A 130 -8.88 6.99 -6.28
C GLU A 130 -8.76 8.27 -5.44
N ARG A 131 -9.41 8.31 -4.28
CA ARG A 131 -9.35 9.46 -3.37
C ARG A 131 -7.95 9.73 -2.83
N GLU A 132 -7.16 8.70 -2.59
CA GLU A 132 -5.85 8.76 -1.94
C GLU A 132 -4.68 8.57 -2.93
N ALA A 133 -4.92 8.76 -4.22
CA ALA A 133 -3.95 8.46 -5.28
C ALA A 133 -2.59 9.15 -5.10
N GLU A 134 -2.59 10.44 -4.81
CA GLU A 134 -1.35 11.23 -4.61
C GLU A 134 -0.65 10.89 -3.28
N GLU A 135 -1.40 10.47 -2.27
CA GLU A 135 -0.87 9.97 -1.01
C GLU A 135 -0.11 8.66 -1.22
N ILE A 136 -0.72 7.71 -1.93
CA ILE A 136 -0.13 6.42 -2.28
C ILE A 136 1.18 6.61 -3.04
N LYS A 137 1.17 7.44 -4.10
CA LYS A 137 2.39 7.76 -4.87
C LYS A 137 3.48 8.35 -3.99
N ARG A 138 3.13 9.29 -3.10
CA ARG A 138 4.10 9.90 -2.20
C ARG A 138 4.70 8.89 -1.23
N GLN A 139 3.91 7.98 -0.68
CA GLN A 139 4.42 6.92 0.20
C GLN A 139 5.37 5.99 -0.56
N ILE A 140 5.02 5.58 -1.79
CA ILE A 140 5.92 4.79 -2.63
C ILE A 140 7.23 5.55 -2.87
N PHE A 141 7.17 6.83 -3.26
CA PHE A 141 8.36 7.64 -3.50
C PHE A 141 9.31 7.70 -2.29
N ILE A 142 8.75 7.93 -1.09
CA ILE A 142 9.51 7.95 0.16
C ILE A 142 10.18 6.59 0.41
N GLU A 143 9.43 5.49 0.26
CA GLU A 143 9.94 4.14 0.49
C GLU A 143 10.93 3.67 -0.57
N LEU A 144 10.88 4.22 -1.79
CA LEU A 144 11.92 4.00 -2.79
C LEU A 144 13.26 4.65 -2.39
N ASP A 145 13.26 5.58 -1.42
CA ASP A 145 14.45 6.28 -0.92
C ASP A 145 15.26 6.92 -2.06
N LEU A 146 14.54 7.51 -3.01
CA LEU A 146 15.14 8.24 -4.12
C LEU A 146 15.51 9.64 -3.62
N VAL A 147 16.79 9.95 -3.61
CA VAL A 147 17.27 11.31 -3.34
C VAL A 147 16.79 12.21 -4.48
N GLU A 148 16.08 13.29 -4.16
CA GLU A 148 15.85 14.36 -5.12
C GLU A 148 17.21 14.82 -5.62
N THR A 149 17.51 14.51 -6.88
CA THR A 149 18.73 15.04 -7.49
C THR A 149 18.46 16.51 -7.71
N GLU A 150 18.90 17.35 -6.76
CA GLU A 150 19.08 18.77 -7.03
C GLU A 150 19.96 18.84 -8.27
N GLU A 151 19.45 19.45 -9.35
CA GLU A 151 20.27 19.75 -10.52
C GLU A 151 21.46 20.59 -10.02
N GLU A 152 22.66 20.01 -10.00
CA GLU A 152 23.88 20.77 -9.75
C GLU A 152 23.91 21.93 -10.76
N PRO A 153 23.92 23.20 -10.33
CA PRO A 153 24.00 24.31 -11.27
C PRO A 153 25.31 24.19 -12.05
N PRO A 154 25.31 24.52 -13.35
CA PRO A 154 26.48 24.34 -14.20
C PRO A 154 27.66 25.11 -13.63
N SER A 155 28.76 24.39 -13.41
CA SER A 155 30.03 24.97 -12.98
C SER A 155 30.48 25.96 -14.06
N LEU A 156 30.60 27.25 -13.69
CA LEU A 156 31.16 28.31 -14.53
C LEU A 156 32.66 28.10 -14.76
#